data_AF-A0A6V7J920-F1
#
_entry.id   AF-A0A6V7J920-F1
#
_cell.length_a   1.000
_cell.length_b   1.000
_cell.length_c   1.000
_cell.angle_alpha   90.00
_cell.angle_beta   90.00
_cell.angle_gamma   90.00
#
_symmetry.space_group_name_H-M   'P 1'
#
loop_
_entity.id
_entity.type
_entity.pdbx_description
1 polymer ?
#
loop_
_entity_poly.entity_id
_entity_poly.type
_entity_poly.pdbx_seq_one_letter_code
_entity_poly.pdbx_strand_id
1 'polypeptide(L)' 'FARSSNDVFSTIIFIQYTVSCFVICVSVYRLAGLEVSNPEYPFAVLYLICITSEIFYFCWYGNEVIVE' A
#
# COMPACT_ATOMS: atom_id res chain seq x y z
N PHE A 1 -19.15 2.77 19.03
CA PHE A 1 -18.84 3.17 17.64
C PHE A 1 -17.46 2.65 17.21
N ALA A 2 -16.35 3.13 17.82
CA ALA A 2 -14.98 2.71 17.49
C ALA A 2 -14.76 1.18 17.43
N ARG A 3 -15.30 0.41 18.40
CA ARG A 3 -15.15 -1.05 18.43
C ARG A 3 -15.81 -1.76 17.23
N SER A 4 -16.98 -1.29 16.81
CA SER A 4 -17.71 -1.86 15.67
C SER A 4 -17.07 -1.46 14.34
N SER A 5 -16.56 -0.23 14.24
CA SER A 5 -15.78 0.21 13.08
C SER A 5 -14.47 -0.59 12.98
N ASN A 6 -13.74 -0.76 14.08
CA ASN A 6 -12.49 -1.51 14.08
C ASN A 6 -12.68 -2.98 13.68
N ASP A 7 -13.76 -3.64 14.11
CA ASP A 7 -14.01 -5.04 13.76
C ASP A 7 -14.21 -5.23 12.24
N VAL A 8 -14.92 -4.30 11.61
CA VAL A 8 -15.15 -4.29 10.15
C VAL A 8 -13.89 -3.89 9.39
N PHE A 9 -13.24 -2.79 9.80
CA PHE A 9 -12.09 -2.24 9.08
C PHE A 9 -10.81 -3.04 9.31
N SER A 10 -10.59 -3.64 10.48
CA SER A 10 -9.35 -4.39 10.77
C SER A 10 -9.13 -5.54 9.79
N THR A 11 -10.19 -6.29 9.47
CA THR A 11 -10.08 -7.40 8.49
C THR A 11 -9.78 -6.88 7.09
N ILE A 12 -10.46 -5.80 6.67
CA ILE A 12 -10.27 -5.20 5.35
C ILE A 12 -8.85 -4.61 5.22
N ILE A 13 -8.37 -3.92 6.25
CA ILE A 13 -7.01 -3.33 6.30
C ILE A 13 -5.95 -4.42 6.25
N PHE A 14 -6.14 -5.54 6.95
CA PHE A 14 -5.20 -6.67 6.92
C PHE A 14 -5.10 -7.29 5.52
N ILE A 15 -6.23 -7.51 4.87
CA ILE A 15 -6.28 -8.05 3.50
C ILE A 15 -5.66 -7.06 2.52
N GLN A 16 -6.03 -5.77 2.62
CA GLN A 16 -5.48 -4.71 1.77
C GLN A 16 -3.97 -4.63 1.89
N TYR A 17 -3.43 -4.65 3.11
CA TYR A 17 -1.98 -4.61 3.34
C TYR A 17 -1.28 -5.82 2.71
N THR A 18 -1.84 -7.02 2.89
CA THR A 18 -1.28 -8.25 2.33
C THR A 18 -1.25 -8.20 0.79
N VAL A 19 -2.36 -7.79 0.17
CA VAL A 19 -2.47 -7.65 -1.29
C VAL A 19 -1.52 -6.57 -1.80
N SER A 20 -1.47 -5.42 -1.16
CA SER A 20 -0.57 -4.33 -1.53
C SER A 20 0.91 -4.71 -1.42
N CYS A 21 1.31 -5.43 -0.37
CA CYS A 21 2.67 -5.98 -0.27
C CYS A 21 2.99 -6.93 -1.42
N PHE A 22 2.08 -7.86 -1.74
CA PHE A 22 2.27 -8.78 -2.86
C PHE A 22 2.42 -8.04 -4.19
N VAL A 23 1.54 -7.07 -4.43
CA VAL A 23 1.56 -6.21 -5.62
C VAL A 23 2.86 -5.43 -5.71
N ILE A 24 3.33 -4.80 -4.62
CA ILE A 24 4.61 -4.09 -4.59
C ILE A 24 5.75 -5.02 -4.96
N CYS A 25 5.82 -6.22 -4.38
CA CYS A 25 6.88 -7.19 -4.69
C CYS A 25 6.90 -7.55 -6.18
N VAL A 26 5.73 -7.84 -6.76
CA VAL A 26 5.62 -8.17 -8.19
C VAL A 26 5.98 -6.98 -9.07
N SER A 27 5.49 -5.78 -8.74
CA SER A 27 5.76 -4.55 -9.49
C SER A 27 7.23 -4.16 -9.45
N VAL A 28 7.90 -4.26 -8.30
CA VAL A 28 9.35 -4.01 -8.17
C VAL A 28 10.16 -5.03 -8.96
N TYR A 29 9.79 -6.32 -8.91
CA TYR A 29 10.43 -7.36 -9.71
C TYR A 29 10.29 -7.09 -11.21
N ARG A 30 9.11 -6.63 -11.65
CA ARG A 30 8.87 -6.22 -13.05
C ARG A 30 9.72 -5.01 -13.43
N LEU A 31 9.79 -4.00 -12.57
CA LEU A 31 10.61 -2.80 -12.77
C LEU A 31 12.09 -3.11 -12.93
N ALA A 32 12.63 -4.03 -12.12
CA ALA A 32 14.03 -4.41 -12.17
C ALA A 32 14.45 -5.00 -13.53
N GLY A 33 13.50 -5.54 -14.31
CA GLY A 33 13.72 -6.06 -15.66
C GLY A 33 13.29 -5.12 -16.78
N LEU A 34 12.76 -3.93 -16.48
CA LEU A 34 12.31 -2.94 -17.45
C LEU A 34 13.39 -1.89 -17.69
N GLU A 35 13.67 -1.59 -18.96
CA GLU A 35 14.55 -0.47 -19.30
C GLU A 35 13.88 0.86 -18.97
N VAL A 36 14.65 1.81 -18.44
CA VAL A 36 14.16 3.14 -18.04
C VAL A 36 13.60 3.95 -19.22
N SER A 37 13.98 3.61 -20.45
CA SER A 37 13.45 4.22 -21.68
C SER A 37 12.04 3.73 -22.03
N ASN A 38 11.52 2.69 -21.38
CA ASN A 38 10.19 2.18 -21.65
C ASN A 38 9.13 3.17 -21.13
N PRO A 39 8.15 3.60 -21.96
CA PRO A 39 7.08 4.49 -21.54
C PRO A 39 6.24 3.97 -20.36
N GLU A 40 6.24 2.67 -20.08
CA GLU A 40 5.55 2.04 -18.95
C GLU A 40 6.27 2.27 -17.60
N TYR A 41 7.58 2.56 -17.62
CA TYR A 41 8.39 2.75 -16.42
C TYR A 41 7.84 3.85 -15.49
N PRO A 42 7.58 5.10 -15.93
CA PRO A 42 7.05 6.14 -15.06
C PRO A 42 5.66 5.81 -14.49
N PHE A 43 4.80 5.12 -15.24
CA PHE A 43 3.49 4.69 -14.74
C PHE A 43 3.62 3.65 -13.63
N ALA A 44 4.53 2.70 -13.80
CA ALA A 44 4.77 1.67 -12.80
C ALA A 44 5.43 2.24 -11.52
N VAL A 45 6.29 3.26 -11.65
CA VAL A 45 6.83 4.02 -10.50
C VAL A 45 5.72 4.79 -9.77
N LEU A 46 4.86 5.51 -10.50
CA LEU A 46 3.72 6.23 -9.90
C LEU A 46 2.78 5.28 -9.16
N TYR A 47 2.50 4.12 -9.75
CA TYR A 47 1.70 3.08 -9.12
C TYR A 47 2.29 2.60 -7.79
N LEU A 48 3.62 2.35 -7.75
CA LEU A 48 4.33 1.97 -6.53
C LEU A 48 4.26 3.06 -5.45
N ILE A 49 4.40 4.33 -5.83
CA ILE A 49 4.27 5.47 -4.92
C ILE A 49 2.85 5.53 -4.34
N CYS A 50 1.82 5.39 -5.18
CA CYS A 50 0.42 5.41 -4.75
C CYS A 50 0.14 4.31 -3.71
N ILE A 51 0.48 3.05 -4.01
CA ILE A 51 0.22 1.93 -3.09
C ILE A 51 1.01 2.07 -1.79
N THR A 52 2.25 2.56 -1.86
CA THR A 52 3.05 2.83 -0.65
C THR A 52 2.43 3.93 0.20
N SER A 53 1.89 4.98 -0.43
CA SER A 53 1.23 6.07 0.28
C SER A 53 -0.05 5.64 0.99
N GLU A 54 -0.87 4.78 0.36
CA GLU A 54 -2.06 4.20 1.01
C GLU A 54 -1.69 3.49 2.30
N ILE A 55 -0.67 2.61 2.26
CA ILE A 55 -0.18 1.91 3.44
C ILE A 55 0.33 2.89 4.50
N PHE A 56 1.12 3.88 4.09
CA PHE A 56 1.70 4.86 5.01
C PHE A 56 0.62 5.64 5.77
N TYR A 57 -0.42 6.11 5.08
CA TYR A 57 -1.53 6.81 5.74
C TYR A 57 -2.26 5.92 6.75
N PHE A 58 -2.54 4.66 6.43
CA PHE A 58 -3.16 3.74 7.38
C PHE A 58 -2.29 3.53 8.62
N CYS A 59 -0.98 3.34 8.45
CA CYS A 59 -0.05 3.20 9.57
C CYS A 59 0.05 4.49 10.41
N TRP A 60 0.05 5.66 9.76
CA TRP A 60 0.10 6.95 10.44
C TRP A 60 -1.14 7.17 11.31
N TYR A 61 -2.34 7.06 10.73
CA TYR A 61 -3.58 7.24 11.48
C TYR A 61 -3.78 6.17 12.54
N GLY A 62 -3.39 4.92 12.28
CA GLY A 62 -3.40 3.86 13.28
C GLY A 62 -2.48 4.18 14.47
N ASN A 63 -1.30 4.74 14.21
CA ASN A 63 -0.38 5.16 15.27
C ASN A 63 -0.91 6.36 16.06
N GLU A 64 -1.49 7.35 15.40
CA GLU A 64 -2.08 8.53 16.05
C GLU A 64 -3.19 8.13 17.03
N VAL A 65 -4.03 7.16 16.66
CA VAL A 65 -5.08 6.60 17.53
C VAL A 65 -4.53 5.82 18.74
N ILE A 66 -3.27 5.35 18.70
CA ILE A 66 -2.61 4.68 19.84
C ILE A 66 -1.95 5.71 20.76
N VAL A 67 -1.45 6.80 20.19
CA VAL A 67 -0.70 7.85 20.92
C VAL A 67 -1.64 8.80 21.66
N GLU A 68 -2.84 9.04 21.12
CA GLU A 68 -3.93 9.78 21.79
C GLU A 68 -4.69 8.91 22.80
#